data_AF-A0A5B8VDZ1-F1
#
_entry.id   AF-A0A5B8VDZ1-F1
#
_cell.length_a   1.000
_cell.length_b   1.000
_cell.length_c   1.000
_cell.angle_alpha   90.00
_cell.angle_beta   90.00
_cell.angle_gamma   90.00
#
_symmetry.space_group_name_H-M   'P 1'
#
loop_
_entity.id
_entity.type
_entity.pdbx_description
1 polymer ?
#
loop_
_entity_poly.entity_id
_entity_poly.type
_entity_poly.pdbx_seq_one_letter_code
_entity_poly.pdbx_strand_id
1 'polypeptide(L)'
;MNSCTTSIKIWEDHSDKLKAFICSKVNGDDNCHDILHDLFLKIRENEERIKWIEQPASYVIKMAQNAIIDYYRSQKKTLQPLQSDYISDEEQLSEIQLADCCLLSFIKALPPLYSEALILTELEGFSQKHLAEKLNISYTGVKSRVQRARKMLKQAILDCCPYQFDKYGNIIGCCK
;
A
#
# COMPACT_ATOMS: atom_id res chain seq x y z
N MET A 1 28.96 -11.83 -16.01
CA MET A 1 28.31 -10.56 -16.38
C MET A 1 27.30 -10.26 -15.29
N ASN A 2 27.62 -9.32 -14.42
CA ASN A 2 26.92 -9.09 -13.16
C ASN A 2 25.56 -8.44 -13.43
N SER A 3 24.47 -9.20 -13.22
CA SER A 3 23.11 -8.68 -13.26
C SER A 3 22.91 -7.72 -12.08
N CYS A 4 23.08 -6.42 -12.34
CA CYS A 4 22.61 -5.40 -11.40
C CYS A 4 21.09 -5.51 -11.34
N THR A 5 20.60 -6.02 -10.22
CA THR A 5 19.21 -6.42 -9.97
C THR A 5 18.42 -5.17 -9.55
N THR A 6 17.17 -4.98 -10.01
CA THR A 6 16.41 -3.73 -9.82
C THR A 6 16.26 -3.38 -8.34
N SER A 7 16.02 -4.36 -7.47
CA SER A 7 16.00 -4.21 -6.02
C SER A 7 17.30 -3.67 -5.44
N ILE A 8 18.45 -4.10 -5.97
CA ILE A 8 19.78 -3.72 -5.42
C ILE A 8 20.00 -2.25 -5.70
N LYS A 9 19.73 -1.82 -6.93
CA LYS A 9 19.84 -0.42 -7.31
C LYS A 9 18.91 0.47 -6.47
N ILE A 10 17.66 0.06 -6.28
CA ILE A 10 16.72 0.80 -5.41
C ILE A 10 17.24 0.87 -3.98
N TRP A 11 17.80 -0.23 -3.47
CA TRP A 11 18.37 -0.25 -2.13
C TRP A 11 19.57 0.70 -2.00
N GLU A 12 20.51 0.65 -2.94
CA GLU A 12 21.66 1.56 -2.99
C GLU A 12 21.21 3.03 -3.03
N ASP A 13 20.20 3.37 -3.83
CA ASP A 13 19.71 4.74 -3.99
C ASP A 13 18.87 5.27 -2.80
N HIS A 14 18.27 4.38 -1.99
CA HIS A 14 17.25 4.75 -1.00
C HIS A 14 17.48 4.26 0.44
N SER A 15 18.43 3.34 0.68
CA SER A 15 18.65 2.72 2.00
C SER A 15 18.84 3.71 3.14
N ASP A 16 19.64 4.77 2.96
CA ASP A 16 19.85 5.80 3.98
C ASP A 16 18.55 6.55 4.33
N LYS A 17 17.75 6.87 3.32
CA LYS A 17 16.45 7.53 3.50
C LYS A 17 15.45 6.59 4.18
N LEU A 18 15.46 5.31 3.83
CA LEU A 18 14.62 4.29 4.46
C LEU A 18 15.01 4.11 5.94
N LYS A 19 16.31 4.04 6.24
CA LYS A 19 16.81 3.97 7.62
C LYS A 19 16.37 5.18 8.43
N ALA A 20 16.60 6.39 7.92
CA ALA A 20 16.17 7.62 8.58
C ALA A 20 14.65 7.65 8.81
N PHE A 21 13.86 7.22 7.82
CA PHE A 21 12.42 7.13 7.92
C PHE A 21 11.98 6.13 9.01
N ILE A 22 12.53 4.92 9.02
CA ILE A 22 12.20 3.88 10.01
C ILE A 22 12.61 4.29 11.41
N CYS A 23 13.85 4.75 11.60
CA CYS A 23 14.35 5.17 12.90
C CYS A 23 13.59 6.39 13.45
N SER A 24 13.03 7.24 12.60
CA SER A 24 12.16 8.36 13.04
C SER A 24 10.79 7.92 13.58
N LYS A 25 10.42 6.65 13.37
CA LYS A 25 9.09 6.09 13.68
C LYS A 25 9.14 4.93 14.67
N VAL A 26 10.32 4.44 15.02
CA VAL A 26 10.52 3.25 15.86
C VAL A 26 11.44 3.60 17.02
N ASN A 27 11.04 3.19 18.22
CA ASN A 27 11.84 3.39 19.42
C ASN A 27 12.96 2.34 19.50
N GLY A 28 14.20 2.79 19.73
CA GLY A 28 15.37 1.94 19.91
C GLY A 28 16.14 1.67 18.61
N ASP A 29 17.47 1.81 18.69
CA ASP A 29 18.36 1.66 17.53
C ASP A 29 18.38 0.21 17.00
N ASP A 30 18.36 -0.77 17.90
CA ASP A 30 18.33 -2.20 17.54
C ASP A 30 17.07 -2.55 16.73
N ASN A 31 15.89 -2.10 17.20
CA ASN A 31 14.62 -2.32 16.49
C ASN A 31 14.63 -1.68 15.09
N CYS A 32 15.25 -0.49 14.95
CA CYS A 32 15.38 0.14 13.64
C CYS A 32 16.24 -0.70 12.69
N HIS A 33 17.37 -1.23 13.17
CA HIS A 33 18.26 -2.06 12.36
C HIS A 33 17.60 -3.39 11.97
N ASP A 34 16.85 -4.03 12.87
CA ASP A 34 16.13 -5.27 12.59
C ASP A 34 15.06 -5.07 11.51
N ILE A 35 14.22 -4.02 11.64
CA ILE A 35 13.20 -3.71 10.65
C ILE A 35 13.82 -3.38 9.29
N LEU A 36 14.92 -2.62 9.27
CA LEU A 36 15.64 -2.30 8.04
C LEU A 36 16.20 -3.56 7.37
N HIS A 37 16.73 -4.50 8.16
CA HIS A 37 17.23 -5.77 7.66
C HIS A 37 16.12 -6.63 7.06
N ASP A 38 15.02 -6.80 7.78
CA ASP A 38 13.85 -7.55 7.29
C ASP A 38 13.26 -6.92 6.02
N LEU A 39 13.23 -5.59 5.97
CA LEU A 39 12.80 -4.86 4.79
C LEU A 39 13.70 -5.17 3.59
N PHE A 40 15.03 -5.18 3.76
CA PHE A 40 15.95 -5.55 2.70
C PHE A 40 15.67 -6.95 2.15
N LEU A 41 15.50 -7.93 3.03
CA LEU A 41 15.18 -9.31 2.66
C LEU A 41 13.86 -9.37 1.86
N LYS A 42 12.81 -8.70 2.34
CA LYS A 42 11.52 -8.62 1.64
C LYS A 42 11.64 -7.97 0.26
N ILE A 43 12.44 -6.91 0.11
CA ILE A 43 12.67 -6.26 -1.19
C ILE A 43 13.34 -7.25 -2.15
N ARG A 44 14.34 -8.00 -1.68
CA ARG A 44 15.04 -9.02 -2.48
C ARG A 44 14.11 -10.17 -2.90
N GLU A 45 13.28 -10.66 -1.99
CA GLU A 45 12.27 -11.69 -2.28
C GLU A 45 11.24 -11.23 -3.31
N ASN A 46 10.92 -9.93 -3.32
CA ASN A 46 9.95 -9.33 -4.24
C ASN A 46 10.59 -8.80 -5.55
N GLU A 47 11.83 -9.17 -5.88
CA GLU A 47 12.54 -8.63 -7.06
C GLU A 47 11.72 -8.72 -8.35
N GLU A 48 11.18 -9.91 -8.64
CA GLU A 48 10.38 -10.11 -9.86
C GLU A 48 9.16 -9.21 -9.89
N ARG A 49 8.52 -8.95 -8.74
CA ARG A 49 7.38 -8.04 -8.66
C ARG A 49 7.83 -6.59 -8.87
N ILE A 50 8.88 -6.17 -8.17
CA ILE A 50 9.40 -4.78 -8.19
C ILE A 50 9.77 -4.34 -9.61
N LYS A 51 10.32 -5.25 -10.43
CA LYS A 51 10.60 -4.99 -11.86
C LYS A 51 9.40 -4.48 -12.65
N TRP A 52 8.18 -4.87 -12.26
CA TRP A 52 6.95 -4.57 -12.99
C TRP A 52 6.11 -3.46 -12.38
N ILE A 53 6.53 -2.95 -11.23
CA ILE A 53 5.90 -1.82 -10.55
C ILE A 53 6.19 -0.53 -11.32
N GLU A 54 5.16 0.30 -11.53
CA GLU A 54 5.32 1.57 -12.24
C GLU A 54 6.21 2.56 -11.49
N GLN A 55 6.12 2.58 -10.15
CA GLN A 55 6.92 3.43 -9.26
C GLN A 55 7.62 2.59 -8.17
N PRO A 56 8.74 1.91 -8.48
CA PRO A 56 9.39 0.98 -7.57
C PRO A 56 9.83 1.59 -6.23
N ALA A 57 10.34 2.83 -6.25
CA ALA A 57 10.76 3.53 -5.03
C ALA A 57 9.58 3.79 -4.08
N SER A 58 8.44 4.26 -4.62
CA SER A 58 7.22 4.47 -3.82
C SER A 58 6.69 3.16 -3.23
N TYR A 59 6.78 2.07 -3.99
CA TYR A 59 6.40 0.74 -3.49
C TYR A 59 7.31 0.28 -2.35
N VAL A 60 8.62 0.48 -2.44
CA VAL A 60 9.56 0.17 -1.34
C VAL A 60 9.29 1.03 -0.09
N ILE A 61 8.96 2.31 -0.24
CA ILE A 61 8.54 3.15 0.89
C ILE A 61 7.27 2.60 1.54
N LYS A 62 6.29 2.14 0.74
CA LYS A 62 5.08 1.47 1.26
C LYS A 62 5.42 0.17 1.99
N MET A 63 6.38 -0.62 1.49
CA MET A 63 6.88 -1.81 2.20
C MET A 63 7.49 -1.44 3.56
N ALA A 64 8.25 -0.34 3.65
CA ALA A 64 8.81 0.14 4.90
C ALA A 64 7.72 0.56 5.91
N GLN A 65 6.70 1.29 5.43
CA GLN A 65 5.55 1.66 6.25
C GLN A 65 4.83 0.43 6.82
N ASN A 66 4.58 -0.57 5.97
CA ASN A 66 3.96 -1.82 6.39
C ASN A 66 4.82 -2.57 7.43
N ALA A 67 6.15 -2.59 7.25
CA ALA A 67 7.05 -3.22 8.21
C ALA A 67 7.00 -2.55 9.60
N ILE A 68 6.92 -1.22 9.65
CA ILE A 68 6.73 -0.47 10.91
C ILE A 68 5.38 -0.83 11.56
N ILE A 69 4.30 -0.87 10.76
CA ILE A 69 2.97 -1.25 11.26
C ILE A 69 2.98 -2.67 11.82
N ASP A 70 3.61 -3.62 11.13
CA ASP A 70 3.70 -5.01 11.55
C ASP A 70 4.51 -5.17 12.83
N TYR A 71 5.60 -4.41 12.99
CA TYR A 71 6.36 -4.33 14.24
C TYR A 71 5.49 -3.88 15.42
N TYR A 72 4.73 -2.78 15.27
CA TYR A 72 3.87 -2.33 16.37
C TYR A 72 2.70 -3.29 16.64
N ARG A 73 2.17 -3.96 15.61
CA ARG A 73 1.16 -5.02 15.79
C ARG A 73 1.71 -6.20 16.57
N SER A 74 2.94 -6.64 16.29
CA SER A 74 3.54 -7.78 17.00
C SER A 74 3.84 -7.41 18.46
N GLN A 75 4.32 -6.20 18.72
CA GLN A 75 4.50 -5.68 20.08
C GLN A 75 3.18 -5.65 20.86
N LYS A 76 2.08 -5.19 20.24
CA LYS A 76 0.77 -5.14 20.91
C LYS A 76 0.21 -6.52 21.24
N LYS A 77 0.53 -7.56 20.44
CA LYS A 77 0.20 -8.96 20.75
C LYS A 77 1.04 -9.52 21.89
N THR A 78 2.27 -9.06 22.04
CA THR A 78 3.20 -9.47 23.10
C THR A 78 2.95 -8.73 24.42
N LEU A 79 2.43 -7.50 24.40
CA LEU A 79 2.32 -6.59 25.56
C LEU A 79 0.99 -6.63 26.34
N GLN A 80 0.10 -7.59 26.10
CA GLN A 80 -0.96 -7.87 27.08
C GLN A 80 -0.46 -8.92 28.10
N PRO A 81 -0.33 -8.62 29.42
CA PRO A 81 -0.61 -7.39 30.15
C PRO A 81 0.61 -6.85 30.93
N LEU A 82 1.19 -5.72 30.51
CA LEU A 82 1.74 -4.73 31.44
C LEU A 82 1.36 -3.34 30.92
N GLN A 83 0.51 -2.65 31.68
CA GLN A 83 0.09 -1.27 31.42
C GLN A 83 1.31 -0.38 31.20
N SER A 84 1.34 0.33 30.07
CA SER A 84 2.25 1.42 29.84
C SER A 84 1.54 2.47 28.97
N ASP A 85 1.49 3.69 29.49
CA ASP A 85 0.81 4.88 28.97
C ASP A 85 1.36 5.34 27.60
N TYR A 86 0.93 4.69 26.51
CA TYR A 86 1.18 5.15 25.15
C TYR A 86 -0.12 5.59 24.47
N ILE A 87 -0.72 6.66 24.99
CA ILE A 87 -1.86 7.33 24.38
C ILE A 87 -1.32 8.37 23.39
N SER A 88 -0.96 7.93 22.18
CA SER A 88 -0.81 8.83 21.02
C SER A 88 -0.83 8.08 19.68
N ASP A 89 -0.45 6.80 19.65
CA ASP A 89 -0.37 6.03 18.40
C ASP A 89 -1.67 5.28 18.05
N GLU A 90 -2.63 5.18 18.97
CA GLU A 90 -3.88 4.43 18.78
C GLU A 90 -4.86 5.10 17.81
N GLU A 91 -4.97 6.43 17.80
CA GLU A 91 -5.90 7.14 16.90
C GLU A 91 -5.41 7.09 15.44
N GLN A 92 -4.11 7.29 15.21
CA GLN A 92 -3.56 7.30 13.85
C GLN A 92 -3.56 5.91 13.20
N LEU A 93 -3.29 4.84 13.96
CA LEU A 93 -3.33 3.47 13.43
C LEU A 93 -4.77 2.99 13.16
N SER A 94 -5.74 3.42 13.98
CA SER A 94 -7.13 2.96 13.84
C SER A 94 -7.84 3.62 12.67
N GLU A 95 -7.64 4.93 12.42
CA GLU A 95 -8.23 5.63 11.28
C GLU A 95 -7.74 5.10 9.92
N ILE A 96 -6.44 4.82 9.80
CA ILE A 96 -5.85 4.26 8.57
C ILE A 96 -6.38 2.83 8.31
N GLN A 97 -6.52 2.02 9.37
CA GLN A 97 -7.01 0.65 9.25
C GLN A 97 -8.51 0.57 8.90
N LEU A 98 -9.33 1.45 9.46
CA LEU A 98 -10.76 1.53 9.15
C LEU A 98 -11.01 1.98 7.71
N ALA A 99 -10.24 2.97 7.23
CA ALA A 99 -10.32 3.44 5.85
C ALA A 99 -9.92 2.35 4.84
N ASP A 100 -8.83 1.62 5.12
CA ASP A 100 -8.33 0.54 4.26
C ASP A 100 -9.28 -0.67 4.21
N CYS A 101 -9.89 -1.05 5.34
CA CYS A 101 -10.82 -2.18 5.41
C CYS A 101 -12.12 -1.93 4.64
N CYS A 102 -12.68 -0.72 4.73
CA CYS A 102 -13.91 -0.36 4.01
C CYS A 102 -13.67 -0.28 2.50
N LEU A 103 -12.59 0.37 2.06
CA LEU A 103 -12.28 0.52 0.63
C LEU A 103 -12.02 -0.82 -0.04
N LEU A 104 -11.23 -1.70 0.60
CA LEU A 104 -10.94 -3.02 0.05
C LEU A 104 -12.20 -3.88 -0.10
N SER A 105 -13.16 -3.72 0.81
CA SER A 105 -14.46 -4.41 0.75
C SER A 105 -15.26 -3.99 -0.49
N PHE A 106 -15.32 -2.69 -0.80
CA PHE A 106 -15.95 -2.21 -2.03
C PHE A 106 -15.24 -2.73 -3.28
N ILE A 107 -13.91 -2.74 -3.30
CA ILE A 107 -13.14 -3.26 -4.43
C ILE A 107 -13.44 -4.75 -4.65
N LYS A 108 -13.46 -5.54 -3.57
CA LYS A 108 -13.75 -6.99 -3.64
C LYS A 108 -15.19 -7.31 -4.04
N ALA A 109 -16.13 -6.40 -3.81
CA ALA A 109 -17.53 -6.54 -4.23
C ALA A 109 -17.76 -6.28 -5.73
N LEU A 110 -16.79 -5.67 -6.43
CA LEU A 110 -16.88 -5.51 -7.89
C LEU A 110 -16.77 -6.85 -8.62
N PRO A 111 -17.28 -6.95 -9.87
CA PRO A 111 -17.09 -8.15 -10.65
C PRO A 111 -15.60 -8.50 -10.80
N PRO A 112 -15.22 -9.80 -10.80
CA PRO A 112 -13.83 -10.25 -10.64
C PRO A 112 -12.83 -9.58 -11.57
N LEU A 113 -13.24 -9.37 -12.82
CA LEU A 113 -12.44 -8.76 -13.86
C LEU A 113 -12.05 -7.30 -13.55
N TYR A 114 -12.93 -6.54 -12.89
CA TYR A 114 -12.70 -5.14 -12.53
C TYR A 114 -11.99 -5.01 -11.18
N SER A 115 -12.33 -5.88 -10.22
CA SER A 115 -11.65 -5.92 -8.92
C SER A 115 -10.19 -6.31 -9.07
N GLU A 116 -9.88 -7.35 -9.85
CA GLU A 116 -8.51 -7.77 -10.16
C GLU A 116 -7.69 -6.64 -10.79
N ALA A 117 -8.27 -5.92 -11.76
CA ALA A 117 -7.59 -4.81 -12.41
C ALA A 117 -7.23 -3.69 -11.41
N LEU A 118 -8.16 -3.30 -10.52
CA LEU A 118 -7.89 -2.28 -9.51
C LEU A 118 -6.89 -2.73 -8.45
N ILE A 119 -7.00 -3.97 -7.98
CA ILE A 119 -6.07 -4.51 -7.00
C ILE A 119 -4.66 -4.47 -7.58
N LEU A 120 -4.47 -5.03 -8.77
CA LEU A 120 -3.15 -5.12 -9.39
C LEU A 120 -2.57 -3.74 -9.70
N THR A 121 -3.34 -2.79 -10.25
CA THR A 121 -2.78 -1.48 -10.61
C THR A 121 -2.71 -0.50 -9.45
N GLU A 122 -3.77 -0.35 -8.66
CA GLU A 122 -3.87 0.72 -7.65
C GLU A 122 -3.31 0.28 -6.30
N LEU A 123 -3.57 -0.96 -5.87
CA LEU A 123 -3.14 -1.43 -4.55
C LEU A 123 -1.74 -2.03 -4.61
N GLU A 124 -1.47 -2.79 -5.66
CA GLU A 124 -0.22 -3.50 -5.86
C GLU A 124 0.78 -2.77 -6.76
N GLY A 125 0.37 -1.71 -7.47
CA GLY A 125 1.27 -0.83 -8.23
C GLY A 125 1.74 -1.36 -9.58
N PHE A 126 1.15 -2.44 -10.11
CA PHE A 126 1.48 -2.96 -11.43
C PHE A 126 1.23 -1.91 -12.50
N SER A 127 2.18 -1.74 -13.43
CA SER A 127 1.93 -0.93 -14.61
C SER A 127 0.83 -1.54 -15.48
N GLN A 128 -0.01 -0.69 -16.10
CA GLN A 128 -1.06 -1.18 -17.00
C GLN A 128 -0.50 -1.95 -18.22
N LYS A 129 0.73 -1.65 -18.65
CA LYS A 129 1.42 -2.39 -19.71
C LYS A 129 1.71 -3.81 -19.29
N HIS A 130 2.31 -3.99 -18.12
CA HIS A 130 2.61 -5.32 -17.61
C HIS A 130 1.34 -6.10 -17.26
N LEU A 131 0.31 -5.42 -16.73
CA LEU A 131 -0.99 -6.07 -16.54
C LEU A 131 -1.58 -6.60 -17.86
N ALA A 132 -1.35 -5.91 -18.97
CA ALA A 132 -1.81 -6.35 -20.29
C ALA A 132 -1.10 -7.63 -20.74
N GLU A 133 0.22 -7.70 -20.52
CA GLU A 133 1.03 -8.90 -20.75
C GLU A 133 0.57 -10.06 -19.87
N LYS A 134 0.42 -9.82 -18.56
CA LYS A 134 -0.01 -10.81 -17.57
C LYS A 134 -1.38 -11.41 -17.89
N LEU A 135 -2.32 -10.58 -18.33
CA LEU A 135 -3.68 -11.02 -18.67
C LEU A 135 -3.83 -11.46 -20.14
N ASN A 136 -2.76 -11.36 -20.94
CA ASN A 136 -2.75 -11.62 -22.38
C ASN A 136 -3.88 -10.88 -23.14
N ILE A 137 -4.04 -9.59 -22.87
CA ILE A 137 -5.00 -8.70 -23.55
C ILE A 137 -4.30 -7.44 -24.05
N SER A 138 -4.97 -6.66 -24.89
CA SER A 138 -4.40 -5.40 -25.37
C SER A 138 -4.24 -4.38 -24.24
N TYR A 139 -3.23 -3.51 -24.35
CA TYR A 139 -3.06 -2.37 -23.45
C TYR A 139 -4.31 -1.48 -23.40
N THR A 140 -4.96 -1.26 -24.55
CA THR A 140 -6.24 -0.54 -24.63
C THR A 140 -7.36 -1.25 -23.87
N GLY A 141 -7.37 -2.59 -23.88
CA GLY A 141 -8.27 -3.44 -23.10
C GLY A 141 -8.07 -3.26 -21.60
N VAL A 142 -6.83 -3.32 -21.10
CA VAL A 142 -6.52 -3.04 -19.69
C VAL A 142 -6.93 -1.62 -19.31
N LYS A 143 -6.56 -0.61 -20.11
CA LYS A 143 -6.90 0.79 -19.84
C LYS A 143 -8.41 0.98 -19.69
N SER A 144 -9.20 0.39 -20.59
CA SER A 144 -10.65 0.42 -20.53
C SER A 144 -11.20 -0.30 -19.29
N ARG A 145 -10.59 -1.43 -18.92
CA ARG A 145 -10.95 -2.22 -17.73
C ARG A 145 -10.72 -1.44 -16.44
N VAL A 146 -9.53 -0.86 -16.26
CA VAL A 146 -9.18 -0.02 -15.09
C VAL A 146 -10.10 1.19 -15.00
N GLN A 147 -10.35 1.89 -16.12
CA GLN A 147 -11.25 3.05 -16.13
C GLN A 147 -12.68 2.68 -15.71
N ARG A 148 -13.21 1.56 -16.22
CA ARG A 148 -14.53 1.06 -15.81
C ARG A 148 -14.55 0.67 -14.34
N ALA A 149 -13.53 -0.04 -13.87
CA ALA A 149 -13.41 -0.43 -12.48
C ALA A 149 -13.43 0.79 -11.53
N ARG A 150 -12.67 1.85 -11.84
CA ARG A 150 -12.69 3.11 -11.07
C ARG A 150 -14.08 3.75 -11.03
N LYS A 151 -14.82 3.74 -12.14
CA LYS A 151 -16.20 4.26 -12.18
C LYS A 151 -17.14 3.43 -11.29
N MET A 152 -17.02 2.11 -11.34
CA MET A 152 -17.85 1.22 -10.51
C MET A 152 -17.53 1.39 -9.02
N LEU A 153 -16.25 1.46 -8.65
CA LEU A 153 -15.83 1.71 -7.28
C LEU A 153 -16.39 3.04 -6.75
N LYS A 154 -16.27 4.11 -7.55
CA LYS A 154 -16.85 5.41 -7.22
C LYS A 154 -18.35 5.28 -6.94
N GLN A 155 -19.08 4.60 -7.82
CA GLN A 155 -20.53 4.44 -7.65
C GLN A 155 -20.87 3.65 -6.37
N ALA A 156 -20.18 2.53 -6.13
CA ALA A 156 -20.41 1.71 -4.94
C ALA A 156 -20.18 2.48 -3.62
N ILE A 157 -19.18 3.36 -3.59
CA ILE A 157 -18.91 4.23 -2.43
C ILE A 157 -20.02 5.27 -2.26
N LEU A 158 -20.46 5.92 -3.35
CA LEU A 158 -21.53 6.91 -3.33
C LEU A 158 -22.89 6.34 -2.93
N ASP A 159 -23.18 5.09 -3.32
CA ASP A 159 -24.43 4.41 -2.97
C ASP A 159 -24.47 4.04 -1.47
N CYS A 160 -23.29 3.86 -0.83
CA CYS A 160 -23.19 3.46 0.57
C CYS A 160 -23.11 4.64 1.56
N CYS A 161 -22.49 5.76 1.19
CA CYS A 161 -22.43 6.98 2.02
C CYS A 161 -22.88 8.17 1.16
N PRO A 162 -23.94 8.91 1.56
CA PRO A 162 -24.30 10.16 0.93
C PRO A 162 -23.21 11.22 1.22
N TYR A 163 -22.20 11.28 0.38
CA TYR A 163 -21.18 12.33 0.40
C TYR A 163 -21.72 13.60 -0.24
N GLN A 164 -21.51 14.73 0.43
CA GLN A 164 -21.72 16.05 -0.14
C GLN A 164 -20.46 16.48 -0.88
N PHE A 165 -20.65 17.03 -2.08
CA PHE A 165 -19.57 17.55 -2.90
C PHE A 165 -19.71 19.06 -3.07
N ASP A 166 -18.58 19.78 -3.07
CA ASP A 166 -18.57 21.17 -3.52
C ASP A 166 -18.68 21.27 -5.04
N LYS A 167 -18.76 22.51 -5.55
CA LYS A 167 -18.79 22.82 -7.00
C LYS A 167 -17.53 22.39 -7.77
N TYR A 168 -16.45 22.00 -7.08
CA TYR A 168 -15.20 21.53 -7.65
C TYR A 168 -15.04 20.00 -7.55
N GLY A 169 -15.99 19.31 -6.92
CA GLY A 169 -15.98 17.86 -6.74
C GLY A 169 -15.18 17.38 -5.53
N ASN A 170 -14.82 18.27 -4.59
CA ASN A 170 -14.20 17.88 -3.33
C ASN A 170 -15.28 17.40 -2.34
N ILE A 171 -14.94 16.42 -1.51
CA ILE A 171 -15.82 15.93 -0.44
C ILE A 171 -15.88 16.96 0.68
N ILE A 172 -17.06 17.49 0.97
CA ILE A 172 -17.31 18.49 2.02
C ILE A 172 -18.00 17.91 3.26
N GLY A 173 -18.39 16.64 3.22
CA GLY A 173 -18.91 15.87 4.36
C GLY A 173 -19.52 14.54 3.93
N CYS A 174 -19.70 13.57 4.83
CA CYS A 174 -20.69 12.52 4.66
C CYS A 174 -21.88 12.83 5.57
N CYS A 175 -23.10 12.83 5.03
CA CYS A 175 -24.31 12.93 5.86
C CYS A 175 -24.37 11.68 6.78
N LYS A 176 -24.39 11.91 8.09
CA LYS A 176 -24.99 10.96 9.04
C LYS A 176 -26.50 11.11 9.00
#